data_AF-A0A6M0SY69-F1
#
_entry.id   AF-A0A6M0SY69-F1
#
_cell.length_a   1.000
_cell.length_b   1.000
_cell.length_c   1.000
_cell.angle_alpha   90.00
_cell.angle_beta   90.00
_cell.angle_gamma   90.00
#
_symmetry.space_group_name_H-M   'P 1'
#
loop_
_entity.id
_entity.type
_entity.pdbx_description
1 polymer ?
#
loop_
_entity_poly.entity_id
_entity_poly.type
_entity_poly.pdbx_seq_one_letter_code
_entity_poly.pdbx_strand_id
1 'polypeptide(L)' 'MSKYGFDINDIKNIQVGDLPSAKLGVIDSLLGKDKHKNTIEQDKMASYIAGHELGTEIENLLKGDQRDY' A
#
# COMPACT_ATOMS: atom_id res chain seq x y z
N MET A 1 27.42 -6.22 -3.12
CA MET A 1 26.26 -5.87 -3.98
C MET A 1 25.06 -6.59 -3.40
N SER A 2 24.08 -5.88 -2.83
CA SER A 2 22.84 -6.50 -2.33
C SER A 2 22.11 -7.13 -3.50
N LYS A 3 21.72 -8.40 -3.37
CA LYS A 3 21.13 -9.19 -4.45
C LYS A 3 19.68 -8.81 -4.77
N TYR A 4 19.08 -7.92 -3.98
CA TYR A 4 17.78 -7.29 -4.23
C TYR A 4 17.84 -5.88 -3.67
N GLY A 5 17.93 -4.88 -4.54
CA GLY A 5 17.87 -3.47 -4.17
C GLY A 5 16.45 -2.99 -4.44
N PHE A 6 15.73 -2.60 -3.41
CA PHE A 6 14.47 -1.88 -3.56
C PHE A 6 14.73 -0.58 -4.33
N ASP A 7 14.07 -0.40 -5.48
CA ASP A 7 14.02 0.88 -6.19
C ASP A 7 12.63 1.50 -6.00
N ILE A 8 12.59 2.77 -5.60
CA ILE A 8 11.33 3.52 -5.44
C ILE A 8 10.56 3.60 -6.76
N ASN A 9 11.26 3.52 -7.90
CA ASN A 9 10.65 3.52 -9.23
C ASN A 9 9.89 2.22 -9.55
N ASP A 10 10.09 1.15 -8.78
CA ASP A 10 9.35 -0.11 -8.93
C ASP A 10 7.93 -0.02 -8.34
N ILE A 11 7.65 1.01 -7.53
CA ILE A 11 6.34 1.26 -6.94
C ILE A 11 5.43 1.90 -7.98
N LYS A 12 4.26 1.30 -8.21
CA LYS A 12 3.23 1.89 -9.09
C LYS A 12 2.81 3.27 -8.63
N ASN A 13 2.78 4.21 -9.58
CA ASN A 13 2.13 5.48 -9.35
C ASN A 13 0.61 5.28 -9.30
N ILE A 14 -0.02 5.75 -8.23
CA ILE A 14 -1.48 5.69 -8.07
C ILE A 14 -2.06 7.10 -8.12
N GLN A 15 -3.17 7.26 -8.82
CA GLN A 15 -4.00 8.45 -8.72
C GLN A 15 -5.15 8.17 -7.77
N VAL A 16 -5.35 9.06 -6.80
CA VAL A 16 -6.40 8.93 -5.78
C VAL A 16 -7.21 10.22 -5.69
N GLY A 17 -8.50 10.08 -5.41
CA GLY A 17 -9.40 11.23 -5.23
C GLY A 17 -9.26 11.90 -3.86
N ASP A 18 -8.83 11.13 -2.85
CA ASP A 18 -8.62 11.61 -1.47
C ASP A 18 -7.30 11.09 -0.90
N LEU A 19 -6.30 11.97 -0.85
CA LEU A 19 -4.96 11.65 -0.35
C LEU A 19 -4.93 11.20 1.13
N PRO A 20 -5.68 11.83 2.07
CA PRO A 20 -5.74 11.38 3.46
C PRO A 20 -6.18 9.92 3.61
N SER A 21 -7.25 9.51 2.92
CA SER A 21 -7.76 8.13 2.99
C SER A 21 -6.77 7.14 2.38
N ALA A 22 -6.14 7.49 1.25
CA ALA A 22 -5.09 6.67 0.65
C ALA A 22 -3.91 6.45 1.60
N LYS A 23 -3.47 7.52 2.29
CA LYS A 23 -2.41 7.40 3.29
C LYS A 23 -2.78 6.42 4.42
N LEU A 24 -4.02 6.46 4.91
CA LEU A 24 -4.49 5.53 5.93
C LEU A 24 -4.52 4.09 5.42
N GLY A 25 -4.90 3.88 4.16
CA GLY A 25 -4.82 2.57 3.50
C GLY A 25 -3.39 2.01 3.48
N VAL A 26 -2.41 2.83 3.06
CA VAL A 26 -0.98 2.43 3.06
C VAL A 26 -0.54 2.02 4.47
N ILE A 27 -0.89 2.82 5.48
CA ILE A 27 -0.52 2.54 6.88
C ILE A 27 -1.14 1.24 7.37
N ASP A 28 -2.44 1.03 7.16
CA ASP A 28 -3.16 -0.17 7.62
C ASP A 28 -2.59 -1.44 6.97
N SER A 29 -2.29 -1.36 5.67
CA SER A 29 -1.68 -2.45 4.90
C SER A 29 -0.30 -2.83 5.44
N LEU A 30 0.60 -1.85 5.62
CA LEU A 30 1.94 -2.08 6.17
C LEU A 30 1.94 -2.54 7.64
N LEU A 31 0.88 -2.26 8.40
CA LEU A 31 0.70 -2.76 9.76
C LEU A 31 0.01 -4.14 9.82
N GLY A 32 -0.49 -4.63 8.68
CA GLY A 32 -1.30 -5.85 8.60
C GLY A 32 -2.62 -5.78 9.38
N LYS A 33 -3.15 -4.57 9.60
CA LYS A 33 -4.34 -4.33 10.44
C LYS A 33 -5.17 -3.17 9.87
N ASP A 34 -6.44 -3.45 9.57
CA ASP A 34 -7.42 -2.46 9.08
C ASP A 34 -7.97 -1.57 10.22
N LYS A 35 -7.12 -0.78 10.89
CA LYS A 35 -7.52 0.05 12.04
C LYS A 35 -8.39 1.24 11.64
N HIS A 36 -8.16 1.82 10.48
CA HIS A 36 -8.78 3.09 10.06
C HIS A 36 -9.95 2.87 9.10
N LYS A 37 -10.12 1.67 8.54
CA LYS A 37 -11.16 1.32 7.57
C LYS A 37 -12.57 1.80 7.93
N ASN A 38 -12.98 1.59 9.19
CA ASN A 38 -14.32 1.95 9.65
C ASN A 38 -14.53 3.46 9.84
N THR A 39 -13.46 4.25 9.79
CA THR A 39 -13.51 5.72 9.89
C THR A 39 -13.51 6.40 8.52
N ILE A 40 -13.33 5.63 7.45
CA ILE A 40 -13.32 6.16 6.08
C ILE A 40 -14.75 6.37 5.60
N GLU A 41 -15.06 7.58 5.15
CA GLU A 41 -16.32 7.89 4.50
C GLU A 41 -16.49 7.06 3.21
N GLN A 42 -17.72 6.65 2.91
CA GLN A 42 -17.99 5.70 1.83
C GLN A 42 -17.52 6.19 0.45
N ASP A 43 -17.65 7.49 0.18
CA ASP A 43 -17.19 8.14 -1.06
C ASP A 43 -15.66 8.22 -1.17
N LYS A 44 -14.93 8.14 -0.05
CA LYS A 44 -13.46 8.13 0.02
C LYS A 44 -12.86 6.72 0.07
N MET A 45 -13.71 5.69 0.23
CA MET A 45 -13.27 4.29 0.36
C MET A 45 -12.42 3.82 -0.82
N ALA A 46 -12.72 4.28 -2.04
CA ALA A 46 -11.92 3.95 -3.22
C ALA A 46 -10.45 4.39 -3.08
N SER A 47 -10.21 5.56 -2.48
CA SER A 47 -8.84 6.05 -2.24
C SER A 47 -8.15 5.27 -1.14
N TYR A 48 -8.86 4.89 -0.08
CA TYR A 48 -8.34 4.01 0.96
C TYR A 48 -7.89 2.65 0.39
N ILE A 49 -8.73 2.02 -0.44
CA ILE A 49 -8.41 0.73 -1.07
C ILE A 49 -7.16 0.86 -1.94
N ALA A 50 -7.09 1.89 -2.79
CA ALA A 50 -5.91 2.13 -3.64
C ALA A 50 -4.61 2.30 -2.81
N GLY A 51 -4.70 3.01 -1.68
CA GLY A 51 -3.57 3.11 -0.75
C GLY A 51 -3.20 1.79 -0.08
N HIS A 52 -4.20 0.96 0.26
CA HIS A 52 -3.97 -0.35 0.87
C HIS A 52 -3.25 -1.30 -0.09
N GLU A 53 -3.67 -1.33 -1.36
CA GLU A 53 -3.01 -2.08 -2.44
C GLU A 53 -1.55 -1.63 -2.63
N LEU A 54 -1.30 -0.31 -2.60
CA LEU A 54 0.05 0.25 -2.67
C LEU A 54 0.92 -0.23 -1.49
N GLY A 55 0.37 -0.23 -0.26
CA GLY A 55 1.07 -0.73 0.91
C GLY A 55 1.45 -2.20 0.79
N THR A 56 0.58 -3.03 0.22
CA THR A 56 0.85 -4.46 -0.04
C THR A 56 1.94 -4.64 -1.09
N GLU A 57 1.92 -3.83 -2.16
CA GLU A 57 2.96 -3.84 -3.18
C GLU A 57 4.33 -3.49 -2.59
N ILE A 58 4.41 -2.43 -1.77
CA ILE A 58 5.63 -2.05 -1.05
C ILE A 58 6.12 -3.21 -0.18
N GLU A 59 5.23 -3.84 0.59
CA GLU A 59 5.59 -4.96 1.45
C GLU A 59 6.17 -6.14 0.63
N ASN A 60 5.55 -6.46 -0.52
CA ASN A 60 6.01 -7.52 -1.41
C ASN A 60 7.39 -7.21 -2.03
N LEU A 61 7.61 -5.98 -2.48
CA LEU A 61 8.90 -5.54 -3.02
C LEU A 61 10.00 -5.63 -1.95
N LEU A 62 9.69 -5.23 -0.71
CA LEU A 62 10.64 -5.27 0.41
C LEU A 62 10.97 -6.68 0.88
N LYS A 63 10.00 -7.60 0.86
CA LYS A 63 10.21 -9.00 1.26
C LYS A 63 10.98 -9.82 0.21
N GLY A 64 11.16 -9.26 -1.00
CA GLY A 64 11.49 -10.04 -2.18
C GLY A 64 10.30 -10.92 -2.54
N ASP A 65 10.02 -11.11 -3.82
CA ASP A 65 8.87 -11.87 -4.27
C ASP A 65 8.90 -13.31 -3.72
N GLN A 66 8.28 -13.58 -2.56
CA GLN A 66 8.28 -14.89 -1.88
C GLN A 66 7.38 -15.92 -2.59
N ARG A 67 6.96 -15.63 -3.82
CA ARG A 67 6.18 -16.54 -4.67
C ARG A 67 7.02 -17.71 -5.24
N ASP A 68 8.32 -17.73 -4.96
CA ASP A 68 9.29 -18.73 -5.46
C ASP A 68 9.75 -19.78 -4.41
N TYR A 69 9.01 -20.04 -3.33
CA TYR A 69 9.30 -21.14 -2.39
C TYR A 69 8.09 -22.01 -2.05
#